data_AF-A0A2E2UDT6-F1
#
_entry.id   AF-A0A2E2UDT6-F1
#
_cell.length_a   1.000
_cell.length_b   1.000
_cell.length_c   1.000
_cell.angle_alpha   90.00
_cell.angle_beta   90.00
_cell.angle_gamma   90.00
#
_symmetry.space_group_name_H-M   'P 1'
#
loop_
_entity.id
_entity.type
_entity.pdbx_description
1 polymer ?
#
loop_
_entity_poly.entity_id
_entity_poly.type
_entity_poly.pdbx_seq_one_letter_code
_entity_poly.pdbx_strand_id
1 'polypeptide(L)' 'MEMIYFMVRFTPFWSIPCLLIGLEFTYLYWIRKKKKKMMFFLAIVIFAMVMTAFYWIAGGPEKSVDVVKDIVWFYTR' A
#
# COMPACT_ATOMS: atom_id res chain seq x y z
N MET A 1 15.75 -10.74 -14.20
CA MET A 1 16.28 -9.54 -13.52
C MET A 1 15.39 -8.31 -13.73
N GLU A 2 14.82 -8.09 -14.91
CA GLU A 2 13.98 -6.90 -15.16
C GLU A 2 12.73 -6.81 -14.28
N MET A 3 12.03 -7.92 -14.01
CA MET A 3 10.84 -7.91 -13.15
C MET A 3 11.17 -7.54 -11.69
N ILE A 4 12.27 -8.06 -11.15
CA ILE A 4 12.74 -7.72 -9.78
C ILE A 4 13.17 -6.26 -9.73
N TYR A 5 13.88 -5.79 -10.75
CA TYR A 5 14.26 -4.38 -10.87
C TYR A 5 13.04 -3.45 -10.96
N PHE A 6 12.03 -3.84 -11.74
CA PHE A 6 10.74 -3.16 -11.84
C PHE A 6 10.03 -3.12 -10.47
N MET A 7 9.92 -4.25 -9.78
CA MET A 7 9.28 -4.33 -8.46
C MET A 7 10.01 -3.46 -7.43
N VAL A 8 11.34 -3.50 -7.37
CA VAL A 8 12.12 -2.70 -6.41
C VAL A 8 12.06 -1.21 -6.74
N ARG A 9 12.08 -0.84 -8.02
CA ARG A 9 12.04 0.57 -8.45
C ARG A 9 10.68 1.22 -8.24
N PHE A 10 9.61 0.43 -8.33
CA PHE A 10 8.25 0.96 -8.40
C PHE A 10 7.37 0.65 -7.19
N THR A 11 7.87 -0.16 -6.24
CA THR A 11 7.20 -0.29 -4.94
C THR A 11 7.37 1.01 -4.14
N PRO A 12 6.29 1.57 -3.57
CA PRO A 12 6.40 2.75 -2.72
C PRO A 12 7.32 2.48 -1.53
N PHE A 13 8.31 3.33 -1.29
CA PHE A 13 9.31 3.11 -0.23
C PHE A 13 8.70 2.98 1.18
N TRP A 14 7.52 3.56 1.40
CA TRP A 14 6.80 3.54 2.67
C TRP A 14 5.92 2.29 2.84
N SER A 15 5.52 1.62 1.75
CA SER A 15 4.55 0.52 1.86
C SER A 15 5.17 -0.70 2.51
N ILE A 16 6.42 -1.04 2.21
CA ILE A 16 7.12 -2.18 2.82
C ILE A 16 7.32 -1.98 4.33
N PRO A 17 7.87 -0.84 4.82
CA PRO A 17 7.92 -0.57 6.26
C PRO A 17 6.55 -0.62 6.93
N CYS A 18 5.50 -0.05 6.31
CA CYS A 18 4.14 -0.10 6.84
C CYS A 18 3.60 -1.54 6.93
N LEU A 19 3.89 -2.40 5.96
CA LEU A 19 3.51 -3.81 6.00
C LEU A 19 4.24 -4.55 7.12
N LEU A 20 5.57 -4.41 7.22
CA LEU A 20 6.36 -5.10 8.23
C LEU A 20 5.96 -4.66 9.65
N ILE A 21 5.98 -3.36 9.91
CA ILE A 21 5.68 -2.81 11.24
C ILE A 21 4.19 -2.98 11.57
N GLY A 22 3.31 -2.75 10.60
CA GLY A 22 1.87 -2.84 10.79
C GLY A 22 1.41 -4.27 11.09
N LEU A 23 1.98 -5.28 10.44
CA LEU A 23 1.67 -6.69 10.72
C LEU A 23 2.09 -7.08 12.13
N GLU A 24 3.30 -6.70 12.54
CA GLU A 24 3.80 -6.94 13.91
C GLU A 24 2.88 -6.33 14.97
N PHE A 25 2.52 -5.05 14.83
CA PHE A 25 1.61 -4.41 15.79
C PHE A 25 0.20 -5.00 15.74
N THR A 26 -0.29 -5.38 14.57
CA THR A 26 -1.60 -6.04 14.43
C THR A 26 -1.60 -7.35 15.21
N TYR A 27 -0.57 -8.18 15.05
CA TYR A 27 -0.39 -9.44 15.77
C TYR A 27 -0.29 -9.23 17.29
N LEU A 28 0.56 -8.30 17.73
CA LEU A 28 0.73 -7.98 19.15
C LEU A 28 -0.57 -7.51 19.81
N TYR A 29 -1.33 -6.62 19.16
CA TYR A 29 -2.59 -6.13 19.70
C TYR A 29 -3.72 -7.16 19.64
N TRP A 30 -3.66 -8.08 18.67
CA TRP A 30 -4.57 -9.21 18.58
C TRP A 30 -4.41 -10.16 19.78
N ILE A 31 -3.17 -10.54 20.11
CA ILE A 31 -2.87 -11.37 21.30
C ILE A 31 -3.32 -10.67 22.57
N ARG A 32 -3.06 -9.36 22.70
CA ARG A 32 -3.47 -8.56 23.87
C ARG A 32 -4.96 -8.22 23.93
N LYS A 33 -5.77 -8.76 23.00
CA LYS A 33 -7.23 -8.52 22.87
C LYS A 33 -7.61 -7.03 22.77
N LYS A 34 -6.68 -6.15 22.34
CA LYS A 34 -6.92 -4.70 22.17
C LYS A 34 -7.50 -4.42 20.78
N LYS A 35 -8.76 -4.82 20.58
CA LYS A 35 -9.45 -4.81 19.26
C LYS A 35 -9.36 -3.47 18.51
N LYS A 36 -9.57 -2.34 19.19
CA LYS A 36 -9.52 -1.00 18.54
C LYS A 36 -8.13 -0.70 17.95
N LYS A 37 -7.06 -0.97 18.69
CA LYS A 37 -5.68 -0.74 18.23
C LYS A 37 -5.30 -1.72 17.13
N MET A 38 -5.68 -2.99 17.27
CA MET A 38 -5.50 -4.00 16.23
C MET A 38 -6.15 -3.58 14.91
N MET A 39 -7.41 -3.12 14.93
CA MET A 39 -8.10 -2.68 13.71
C MET A 39 -7.43 -1.48 13.04
N PHE A 40 -6.90 -0.54 13.81
CA PHE A 40 -6.16 0.60 13.26
C PHE A 40 -4.92 0.15 12.47
N PHE A 41 -4.08 -0.69 13.07
CA PHE A 41 -2.88 -1.20 12.38
C PHE A 41 -3.24 -2.12 11.21
N LEU A 42 -4.30 -2.92 11.34
CA LEU A 42 -4.79 -3.76 10.25
C LEU A 42 -5.24 -2.92 9.05
N ALA A 43 -5.93 -1.80 9.28
CA ALA A 43 -6.34 -0.89 8.20
C ALA A 43 -5.12 -0.30 7.47
N ILE A 44 -4.05 0.06 8.20
CA ILE A 44 -2.79 0.54 7.61
C ILE A 44 -2.13 -0.56 6.75
N VAL A 45 -2.09 -1.80 7.24
CA VAL A 45 -1.53 -2.94 6.49
C VAL A 45 -2.32 -3.18 5.20
N ILE A 46 -3.65 -3.20 5.28
CA ILE A 46 -4.51 -3.38 4.10
C ILE A 46 -4.28 -2.25 3.10
N PHE A 47 -4.23 -1.00 3.58
CA PHE A 47 -3.97 0.15 2.71
C PHE A 47 -2.59 0.06 2.02
N ALA A 48 -1.54 -0.27 2.76
CA ALA A 48 -0.20 -0.45 2.22
C ALA A 48 -0.13 -1.60 1.19
N MET A 49 -0.87 -2.68 1.43
CA MET A 49 -0.98 -3.80 0.49
C MET A 49 -1.71 -3.40 -0.80
N VAL A 50 -2.85 -2.71 -0.68
CA VAL A 50 -3.61 -2.22 -1.84
C VAL A 50 -2.76 -1.25 -2.66
N MET A 51 -2.04 -0.33 -2.01
CA MET A 51 -1.18 0.61 -2.71
C MET A 51 0.01 -0.08 -3.38
N THR A 52 0.60 -1.09 -2.74
CA THR A 52 1.66 -1.89 -3.38
C THR A 52 1.16 -2.59 -4.64
N ALA A 53 -0.03 -3.22 -4.57
CA ALA A 53 -0.65 -3.86 -5.73
C ALA A 53 -1.01 -2.85 -6.83
N PHE A 54 -1.57 -1.68 -6.46
CA PHE A 54 -1.92 -0.62 -7.40
C PHE A 54 -0.70 -0.12 -8.17
N TYR A 55 0.42 0.15 -7.50
CA TYR A 55 1.65 0.62 -8.16
C TYR A 55 2.24 -0.43 -9.11
N TRP A 56 2.12 -1.71 -8.77
CA TRP A 56 2.54 -2.80 -9.66
C TRP A 56 1.66 -2.87 -10.91
N ILE A 57 0.34 -2.73 -10.78
CA ILE A 57 -0.61 -2.75 -11.90
C ILE A 57 -0.46 -1.49 -12.77
N ALA A 58 -0.32 -0.32 -12.15
CA ALA A 58 -0.24 0.96 -12.85
C ALA A 58 1.05 1.12 -13.68
N GLY A 59 2.05 0.24 -13.52
CA GLY A 59 3.28 0.35 -14.29
C GLY A 59 4.33 1.27 -13.63
N GLY A 60 4.16 1.61 -12.35
CA GLY A 60 5.06 2.48 -11.59
C GLY A 60 4.48 3.84 -11.19
N PRO A 61 5.25 4.65 -10.45
CA PRO A 61 4.81 5.90 -9.82
C PRO A 61 4.42 6.96 -10.86
N GLU A 62 5.16 7.09 -11.96
CA GLU A 62 4.85 8.08 -13.00
C GLU A 62 3.49 7.81 -13.66
N LYS A 63 3.28 6.58 -14.12
CA LYS A 63 2.01 6.16 -14.73
C LYS A 63 0.85 6.14 -13.73
N SER A 64 1.13 5.87 -12.45
CA SER A 64 0.10 5.90 -11.41
C SER A 64 -0.51 7.29 -11.22
N VAL A 65 0.27 8.35 -11.42
CA VAL A 65 -0.21 9.74 -11.37
C VAL A 65 -1.11 10.05 -12.57
N ASP A 66 -0.75 9.58 -13.76
CA ASP A 66 -1.58 9.75 -14.97
C ASP A 66 -2.93 9.05 -14.81
N VAL A 67 -2.96 7.81 -14.30
CA VAL A 67 -4.21 7.07 -14.04
C VAL A 67 -5.10 7.82 -13.05
N VAL A 68 -4.54 8.33 -11.95
CA VAL A 68 -5.31 9.11 -10.97
C VAL A 68 -5.82 10.41 -11.58
N LYS A 69 -4.98 11.10 -12.36
CA LYS A 69 -5.34 12.34 -13.05
C LYS A 69 -6.51 12.11 -14.02
N ASP A 70 -6.47 11.05 -14.81
CA ASP A 70 -7.53 10.70 -15.76
C ASP A 70 -8.85 10.38 -15.05
N ILE A 71 -8.80 9.64 -13.95
CA ILE A 71 -9.98 9.36 -13.11
C ILE A 71 -10.56 10.66 -12.55
N VAL A 72 -9.73 11.53 -11.96
CA VAL A 72 -10.19 12.80 -11.39
C VAL A 72 -10.80 13.70 -12.46
N TRP A 73 -10.18 13.76 -13.64
CA TRP A 73 -10.70 14.53 -14.77
C TRP A 73 -12.05 14.00 -15.27
N PHE A 74 -12.23 12.68 -15.32
CA PHE A 74 -13.50 12.06 -15.69
C PHE A 74 -14.66 12.45 -14.77
N TYR A 75 -14.40 12.55 -13.45
CA TYR A 75 -15.44 12.92 -12.47
C TYR A 75 -15.67 14.42 -12.30
N THR A 76 -14.70 15.25 -12.70
CA THR A 76 -14.77 16.71 -12.55
C THR A 76 -15.47 17.39 -13.75
N ARG A 77 -15.58 16.70 -14.88
CA ARG A 77 -16.22 17.18 -16.10
C ARG A 77 -17.68 16.75 -16.17
#